data_AF-A0A024GUA0-F1
#
_entry.id   AF-A0A024GUA0-F1
#
_cell.length_a   1.000
_cell.length_b   1.000
_cell.length_c   1.000
_cell.angle_alpha   90.00
_cell.angle_beta   90.00
_cell.angle_gamma   90.00
#
_symmetry.space_group_name_H-M   'P 1'
#
loop_
_entity.id
_entity.type
_entity.pdbx_description
1 polymer ?
#
loop_
_entity_poly.entity_id
_entity_poly.type
_entity_poly.pdbx_seq_one_letter_code
_entity_poly.pdbx_strand_id
1 'polypeptide(L)'
;MAVPMKTTVPHLLTEKLGGLLFDYPHNIQFRQQDMICNSEAAEQYDFILCLSVTKWIHLLHGDEGIRVLFRKIYSLLKPGGRLILEPQTWKSYHKRKFTSAKTEANYGRIQLRPKDFPLCLIDEIGFKSSEFIRVCQTSSKGFRRPIYVIQK
;
A
#
# COMPACT_ATOMS: atom_id res chain seq x y z
N MET A 1 14.30 3.05 -54.32
CA MET A 1 13.48 3.77 -53.32
C MET A 1 12.27 2.92 -53.00
N ALA A 2 12.22 2.31 -51.82
CA ALA A 2 11.08 1.51 -51.37
C ALA A 2 10.20 2.39 -50.45
N VAL A 3 8.92 2.53 -50.80
CA VAL A 3 7.93 3.19 -49.94
C VAL A 3 7.60 2.22 -48.80
N PRO A 4 7.71 2.60 -47.51
CA PRO A 4 7.28 1.71 -46.44
C PRO A 4 5.75 1.73 -46.40
N MET A 5 5.15 0.56 -46.61
CA MET A 5 3.74 0.32 -46.32
C MET A 5 3.54 0.49 -44.81
N LYS A 6 3.04 1.66 -44.39
CA LYS A 6 2.57 1.84 -43.02
C LYS A 6 1.30 0.99 -42.86
N THR A 7 1.46 -0.19 -42.30
CA THR A 7 0.34 -1.02 -41.83
C THR A 7 -0.33 -0.25 -40.70
N THR A 8 -1.28 0.62 -41.07
CA THR A 8 -2.05 1.40 -40.11
C THR A 8 -3.06 0.44 -39.52
N VAL A 9 -2.76 -0.06 -38.32
CA VAL A 9 -3.74 -0.82 -37.54
C VAL A 9 -4.90 0.16 -37.29
N PRO A 10 -6.14 -0.14 -37.72
CA PRO A 10 -7.27 0.76 -37.54
C PRO A 10 -7.41 1.18 -36.08
N HIS A 11 -7.55 2.49 -35.82
CA HIS A 11 -7.73 3.07 -34.47
C HIS A 11 -8.80 2.34 -33.65
N LEU A 12 -9.88 1.85 -34.29
CA LEU A 12 -10.93 1.04 -33.67
C LEU A 12 -10.46 -0.31 -33.12
N LEU A 13 -9.44 -0.94 -33.73
CA LEU A 13 -8.85 -2.17 -33.20
C LEU A 13 -7.96 -1.87 -31.99
N THR A 14 -7.27 -0.74 -31.96
CA THR A 14 -6.48 -0.28 -30.81
C THR A 14 -7.36 0.13 -29.63
N GLU A 15 -8.50 0.78 -29.87
CA GLU A 15 -9.50 1.09 -28.83
C GLU A 15 -10.24 -0.16 -28.33
N LYS A 16 -10.60 -1.10 -29.21
CA LYS A 16 -11.21 -2.37 -28.80
C LYS A 16 -10.24 -3.27 -28.03
N LEU A 17 -8.99 -3.39 -28.48
CA LEU A 17 -7.95 -4.14 -27.76
C LEU A 17 -7.54 -3.43 -26.46
N GLY A 18 -7.51 -2.10 -26.46
CA GLY A 18 -7.30 -1.28 -25.27
C GLY A 18 -8.40 -1.52 -24.24
N GLY A 19 -9.68 -1.44 -24.64
CA GLY A 19 -10.82 -1.78 -23.79
C GLY A 19 -10.72 -3.20 -23.23
N LEU A 20 -10.47 -4.19 -24.08
CA LEU A 20 -10.33 -5.60 -23.68
C LEU A 20 -9.19 -5.86 -22.67
N LEU A 21 -8.10 -5.08 -22.71
CA LEU A 21 -6.99 -5.18 -21.75
C LEU A 21 -7.29 -4.49 -20.41
N PHE A 22 -8.16 -3.48 -20.40
CA PHE A 22 -8.59 -2.78 -19.18
C PHE A 22 -9.89 -3.35 -18.57
N ASP A 23 -10.50 -4.32 -19.25
CA ASP A 23 -11.64 -5.06 -18.74
C ASP A 23 -11.22 -6.23 -17.85
N TYR A 24 -12.13 -6.66 -16.99
CA TYR A 24 -11.95 -7.86 -16.19
C TYR A 24 -11.93 -9.11 -17.11
N PRO A 25 -11.01 -10.08 -16.93
CA PRO A 25 -10.04 -10.21 -15.83
C PRO A 25 -8.65 -9.62 -16.13
N HIS A 26 -8.46 -8.99 -17.29
CA HIS A 26 -7.15 -8.56 -17.79
C HIS A 26 -6.59 -7.33 -17.05
N ASN A 27 -7.44 -6.57 -16.37
CA ASN A 27 -7.08 -5.45 -15.51
C ASN A 27 -6.61 -5.85 -14.09
N ILE A 28 -6.48 -7.14 -13.79
CA ILE A 28 -5.98 -7.64 -12.51
C ILE A 28 -4.69 -8.43 -12.74
N GLN A 29 -3.66 -8.11 -11.96
CA GLN A 29 -2.39 -8.84 -11.96
C GLN A 29 -2.00 -9.17 -10.52
N PHE A 30 -1.48 -10.38 -10.33
CA PHE A 30 -0.90 -10.82 -9.06
C PHE A 30 0.61 -10.93 -9.21
N ARG A 31 1.36 -10.43 -8.23
CA ARG A 31 2.82 -10.50 -8.20
C ARG A 31 3.27 -10.96 -6.82
N GLN A 32 4.28 -11.81 -6.78
CA GLN A 32 4.97 -12.18 -5.55
C GLN A 32 6.13 -11.20 -5.33
N GLN A 33 6.03 -10.38 -4.29
CA GLN A 33 6.97 -9.29 -4.05
C GLN A 33 7.14 -9.03 -2.54
N ASP A 34 8.37 -8.67 -2.13
CA ASP A 34 8.62 -8.04 -0.84
C ASP A 34 8.60 -6.51 -1.02
N MET A 35 7.56 -5.87 -0.50
CA MET A 35 7.36 -4.42 -0.63
C MET A 35 8.46 -3.59 0.04
N ILE A 36 9.23 -4.15 0.97
CA ILE A 36 10.30 -3.44 1.69
C ILE A 36 11.59 -3.41 0.87
N CYS A 37 11.90 -4.51 0.16
CA CYS A 37 13.20 -4.68 -0.51
C CYS A 37 13.16 -4.38 -2.01
N ASN A 38 11.99 -4.46 -2.65
CA ASN A 38 11.91 -4.36 -4.10
C ASN A 38 12.11 -2.94 -4.62
N SER A 39 12.75 -2.80 -5.77
CA SER A 39 12.80 -1.56 -6.56
C SER A 39 11.65 -1.55 -7.55
N GLU A 40 10.95 -0.42 -7.62
CA GLU A 40 9.86 -0.18 -8.57
C GLU A 40 9.99 1.27 -9.03
N ALA A 41 9.58 1.56 -10.27
CA ALA A 41 9.59 2.94 -10.74
C ALA A 41 8.60 3.78 -9.92
N ALA A 42 8.93 5.05 -9.71
CA ALA A 42 8.09 5.97 -8.97
C ALA A 42 6.80 6.30 -9.75
N GLU A 43 5.81 6.83 -9.02
CA GLU A 43 4.61 7.48 -9.58
C GLU A 43 3.78 6.61 -10.54
N GLN A 44 3.62 5.33 -10.19
CA GLN A 44 2.85 4.39 -11.00
C GLN A 44 1.37 4.36 -10.64
N TYR A 45 1.00 4.69 -9.40
CA TYR A 45 -0.33 4.42 -8.88
C TYR A 45 -1.09 5.68 -8.48
N ASP A 46 -2.36 5.74 -8.85
CA ASP A 46 -3.30 6.76 -8.38
C ASP A 46 -3.81 6.45 -6.96
N PHE A 47 -3.96 5.17 -6.64
CA PHE A 47 -4.40 4.67 -5.34
C PHE A 47 -3.56 3.47 -4.90
N ILE A 48 -3.23 3.42 -3.61
CA ILE A 48 -2.61 2.25 -2.98
C ILE A 48 -3.44 1.82 -1.76
N LEU A 49 -3.76 0.54 -1.69
CA LEU A 49 -4.46 -0.08 -0.56
C LEU A 49 -3.44 -0.75 0.37
N CYS A 50 -3.33 -0.28 1.60
CA CYS A 50 -2.51 -0.89 2.65
C CYS A 50 -3.42 -1.40 3.76
N LEU A 51 -4.09 -2.53 3.49
CA LEU A 51 -5.16 -3.04 4.33
C LEU A 51 -4.67 -4.21 5.18
N SER A 52 -4.71 -4.07 6.50
CA SER A 52 -4.44 -5.20 7.40
C SER A 52 -3.09 -5.91 7.19
N VAL A 53 -2.05 -5.16 6.78
CA VAL A 53 -0.68 -5.69 6.57
C VAL A 53 0.38 -5.05 7.46
N THR A 54 0.17 -3.81 7.93
CA THR A 54 1.21 -3.04 8.64
C THR A 54 1.75 -3.76 9.88
N LYS A 55 0.90 -4.41 10.68
CA LYS A 55 1.35 -5.21 11.83
C LYS A 55 2.44 -6.22 11.49
N TRP A 56 2.31 -6.93 10.38
CA TRP A 56 3.23 -8.02 10.04
C TRP A 56 4.60 -7.47 9.66
N ILE A 57 4.62 -6.41 8.86
CA ILE A 57 5.83 -5.67 8.51
C ILE A 57 6.47 -5.10 9.77
N HIS A 58 5.67 -4.50 10.64
CA HIS A 58 6.13 -3.85 11.87
C HIS A 58 6.75 -4.83 12.87
N LEU A 59 6.13 -5.99 13.07
CA LEU A 59 6.70 -7.05 13.91
C LEU A 59 8.00 -7.59 13.30
N LEU A 60 8.06 -7.76 11.98
CA LEU A 60 9.21 -8.37 11.32
C LEU A 60 10.40 -7.42 11.13
N HIS A 61 10.15 -6.11 11.01
CA HIS A 61 11.16 -5.11 10.64
C HIS A 61 11.23 -3.90 11.58
N GLY A 62 10.43 -3.86 12.65
CA GLY A 62 10.40 -2.75 13.60
C GLY A 62 9.88 -1.45 12.99
N ASP A 63 10.07 -0.34 13.69
CA ASP A 63 9.59 0.98 13.28
C ASP A 63 10.19 1.41 11.93
N GLU A 64 11.46 1.08 11.69
CA GLU A 64 12.10 1.38 10.41
C GLU A 64 11.47 0.65 9.22
N GLY A 65 11.01 -0.58 9.42
CA GLY A 65 10.25 -1.28 8.38
C GLY A 65 8.96 -0.55 7.98
N ILE A 66 8.27 0.04 8.96
CA ILE A 66 7.08 0.86 8.72
C ILE A 66 7.43 2.16 7.98
N ARG A 67 8.50 2.85 8.40
CA ARG A 67 8.95 4.07 7.70
C ARG A 67 9.37 3.79 6.27
N VAL A 68 10.11 2.71 6.04
CA VAL A 68 10.50 2.27 4.69
C VAL A 68 9.26 1.99 3.84
N LEU A 69 8.28 1.24 4.37
CA LEU A 69 7.01 1.00 3.68
C LEU A 69 6.31 2.30 3.31
N PHE A 70 6.19 3.25 4.24
CA PHE A 70 5.51 4.51 4.00
C PHE A 70 6.23 5.38 2.97
N ARG A 71 7.57 5.48 3.03
CA ARG A 71 8.37 6.15 1.99
C ARG A 71 8.21 5.49 0.62
N LYS A 72 8.19 4.15 0.59
CA LYS A 72 7.96 3.37 -0.63
C LYS A 72 6.59 3.70 -1.23
N ILE A 73 5.52 3.63 -0.44
CA ILE A 73 4.16 3.99 -0.88
C ILE A 73 4.12 5.43 -1.40
N TYR A 74 4.72 6.38 -0.69
CA TYR A 74 4.79 7.78 -1.14
C TYR A 74 5.47 7.92 -2.50
N SER A 75 6.60 7.24 -2.73
CA SER A 75 7.30 7.27 -4.01
C SER A 75 6.48 6.65 -5.15
N LEU A 76 5.70 5.61 -4.85
CA LEU A 76 4.89 4.87 -5.82
C LEU A 76 3.61 5.62 -6.24
N LEU A 77 3.09 6.48 -5.37
CA LEU A 77 1.92 7.30 -5.68
C LEU A 77 2.27 8.45 -6.63
N LYS A 78 1.42 8.70 -7.62
CA LYS A 78 1.46 9.92 -8.45
C LYS A 78 1.17 11.18 -7.61
N PRO A 79 1.53 12.37 -8.09
CA PRO A 79 1.06 13.63 -7.50
C PRO A 79 -0.48 13.63 -7.36
N GLY A 80 -0.98 13.91 -6.15
CA GLY A 80 -2.42 13.86 -5.84
C GLY A 80 -2.99 12.45 -5.59
N GLY A 81 -2.16 11.41 -5.67
CA GLY A 81 -2.54 10.04 -5.36
C GLY A 81 -2.89 9.84 -3.88
N ARG A 82 -3.59 8.74 -3.57
CA ARG A 82 -4.11 8.47 -2.22
C ARG A 82 -3.72 7.09 -1.71
N LEU A 83 -3.28 7.05 -0.45
CA LEU A 83 -3.12 5.82 0.33
C LEU A 83 -4.40 5.58 1.15
N ILE A 84 -4.93 4.37 1.08
CA ILE A 84 -6.00 3.89 1.95
C ILE A 84 -5.36 2.95 2.96
N LEU A 85 -5.34 3.36 4.22
CA LEU A 85 -4.64 2.66 5.30
C LEU A 85 -5.64 2.06 6.29
N GLU A 86 -5.50 0.77 6.57
CA GLU A 86 -6.20 0.08 7.66
C GLU A 86 -5.16 -0.54 8.62
N PRO A 87 -4.72 0.19 9.64
CA PRO A 87 -3.75 -0.33 10.58
C PRO A 87 -4.44 -1.25 11.61
N GLN A 88 -3.81 -2.39 11.92
CA GLN A 88 -4.31 -3.23 13.00
C GLN A 88 -4.00 -2.64 14.37
N THR A 89 -4.88 -2.89 15.34
CA THR A 89 -4.73 -2.37 16.70
C THR A 89 -3.52 -2.97 17.41
N TRP A 90 -2.89 -2.20 18.30
CA TRP A 90 -1.76 -2.66 19.12
C TRP A 90 -2.08 -3.94 19.92
N LYS A 91 -3.31 -4.08 20.44
CA LYS A 91 -3.77 -5.29 21.12
C LYS A 91 -3.58 -6.57 20.28
N SER A 92 -3.68 -6.47 18.96
CA SER A 92 -3.49 -7.61 18.06
C SER A 92 -2.02 -8.03 17.88
N TYR A 93 -1.06 -7.14 18.17
CA TYR A 93 0.37 -7.42 18.14
C TYR A 93 0.76 -8.35 19.28
N HIS A 94 0.23 -8.11 20.48
CA HIS A 94 0.50 -8.93 21.66
C HIS A 94 0.21 -10.42 21.43
N LYS A 95 -0.79 -10.75 20.62
CA LYS A 95 -1.17 -12.13 20.29
C LYS A 95 -0.21 -12.82 19.30
N ARG A 96 0.66 -12.05 18.63
CA ARG A 96 1.51 -12.53 17.51
C ARG A 96 3.00 -12.20 17.70
N LYS A 97 3.39 -11.61 18.83
CA LYS A 97 4.77 -11.20 19.11
C LYS A 97 5.78 -12.36 19.17
N PHE A 98 5.35 -13.56 19.52
CA PHE A 98 6.22 -14.75 19.63
C PHE A 98 6.13 -15.69 18.43
N THR A 99 5.78 -15.18 17.24
CA THR A 99 5.69 -16.01 16.04
C THR A 99 7.08 -16.35 15.46
N SER A 100 8.11 -15.54 15.75
CA SER A 100 9.52 -15.87 15.53
C SER A 100 10.43 -15.13 16.50
N ALA A 101 11.70 -15.55 16.60
CA ALA A 101 12.72 -14.84 17.40
C ALA A 101 12.86 -13.36 16.96
N LYS A 102 12.69 -13.09 15.65
CA LYS A 102 12.76 -11.73 15.12
C LYS A 102 11.56 -10.88 15.57
N THR A 103 10.35 -11.44 15.54
CA THR A 103 9.16 -10.69 16.00
C THR A 103 9.21 -10.42 17.50
N GLU A 104 9.77 -11.36 18.27
CA GLU A 104 9.95 -11.21 19.71
C GLU A 104 10.95 -10.10 20.03
N ALA A 105 12.14 -10.15 19.41
CA ALA A 105 13.19 -9.15 19.61
C ALA A 105 12.74 -7.73 19.22
N ASN A 106 11.96 -7.61 18.13
CA ASN A 106 11.46 -6.31 17.67
C ASN A 106 10.30 -5.78 18.51
N TYR A 107 9.38 -6.64 18.97
CA TYR A 107 8.15 -6.20 19.66
C TYR A 107 8.44 -5.27 20.84
N GLY A 108 9.45 -5.60 21.66
CA GLY A 108 9.86 -4.79 22.81
C GLY A 108 10.48 -3.44 22.44
N ARG A 109 10.95 -3.28 21.19
CA ARG A 109 11.62 -2.08 20.68
C ARG A 109 10.70 -1.15 19.87
N ILE A 110 9.49 -1.61 19.52
CA ILE A 110 8.51 -0.78 18.79
C ILE A 110 8.11 0.40 19.66
N GLN A 111 8.32 1.61 19.14
CA GLN A 111 7.93 2.87 19.77
C GLN A 111 6.77 3.52 19.01
N LEU A 112 6.86 3.60 17.68
CA LEU A 112 5.79 4.11 16.83
C LEU A 112 4.57 3.19 16.96
N ARG A 113 3.43 3.69 17.45
CA ARG A 113 2.22 2.84 17.59
C ARG A 113 1.29 3.02 16.38
N PRO A 114 0.42 2.04 16.09
CA PRO A 114 -0.52 2.13 14.97
C PRO A 114 -1.42 3.37 14.98
N LYS A 115 -1.74 3.89 16.18
CA LYS A 115 -2.53 5.14 16.34
C LYS A 115 -1.79 6.39 15.86
N ASP A 116 -0.46 6.34 15.81
CA ASP A 116 0.43 7.46 15.48
C ASP A 116 0.90 7.38 14.01
N PHE A 117 0.54 6.32 13.27
CA PHE A 117 0.87 6.18 11.84
C PHE A 117 0.36 7.35 10.98
N PRO A 118 -0.88 7.86 11.16
CA PRO A 118 -1.33 9.04 10.43
C PRO A 118 -0.40 10.24 10.60
N LEU A 119 0.03 10.54 11.82
CA LEU A 119 0.95 11.65 12.09
C LEU A 119 2.33 11.42 11.47
N CYS A 120 2.89 10.21 11.63
CA CYS A 120 4.15 9.84 10.98
C CYS A 120 4.10 10.03 9.45
N LEU A 121 3.00 9.65 8.80
CA LEU A 121 2.81 9.84 7.36
C LEU A 121 2.84 11.33 6.95
N ILE A 122 2.33 12.23 7.78
CA ILE A 122 2.39 13.67 7.50
C ILE A 122 3.77 14.23 7.84
N ASP A 123 4.18 14.09 9.10
CA ASP A 123 5.30 14.83 9.68
C ASP A 123 6.66 14.30 9.20
N GLU A 124 6.79 12.98 9.03
CA GLU A 124 8.08 12.35 8.69
C GLU A 124 8.21 12.00 7.20
N ILE A 125 7.09 11.67 6.54
CA ILE A 125 7.11 11.15 5.16
C ILE A 125 6.77 12.23 4.12
N GLY A 126 5.95 13.23 4.48
CA GLY A 126 5.60 14.34 3.61
C GLY A 126 4.28 14.19 2.85
N PHE A 127 3.36 13.34 3.32
CA PHE A 127 1.97 13.39 2.85
C PHE A 127 1.31 14.71 3.32
N LYS A 128 0.34 15.21 2.55
CA LYS A 128 -0.30 16.52 2.82
C LYS A 128 -1.36 16.47 3.90
N SER A 129 -2.17 15.42 3.91
CA SER A 129 -3.29 15.30 4.84
C SER A 129 -3.64 13.85 5.14
N SER A 130 -4.23 13.64 6.32
CA SER A 130 -4.79 12.36 6.74
C SER A 130 -6.20 12.57 7.28
N GLU A 131 -7.15 11.84 6.71
CA GLU A 131 -8.55 11.87 7.11
C GLU A 131 -8.96 10.52 7.67
N PHE A 132 -9.59 10.52 8.85
CA PHE A 132 -10.27 9.34 9.38
C PHE A 132 -11.65 9.22 8.70
N ILE A 133 -11.89 8.09 8.03
CA ILE A 133 -13.16 7.86 7.33
C ILE A 133 -14.18 7.20 8.24
N ARG A 134 -13.82 6.02 8.78
CA ARG A 134 -14.71 5.23 9.64
C ARG A 134 -13.96 4.08 10.31
N VAL A 135 -14.61 3.43 11.27
CA VAL A 135 -14.25 2.08 11.71
C VAL A 135 -15.09 1.07 10.93
N CYS A 136 -14.46 0.07 10.29
CA CYS A 136 -15.18 -0.99 9.60
C CYS A 136 -16.08 -1.76 10.59
N GLN A 137 -17.38 -1.86 10.27
CA GLN A 137 -18.30 -2.64 11.08
C GLN A 137 -18.29 -4.10 10.61
N THR A 138 -17.91 -4.99 11.52
CA THR A 138 -17.89 -6.43 11.28
C THR A 138 -18.43 -7.17 12.50
N SER A 139 -18.94 -8.39 12.27
CA SER A 139 -19.43 -9.29 13.33
C SER A 139 -18.30 -9.63 14.32
N SER A 140 -17.06 -9.78 13.83
CA SER A 140 -15.89 -10.05 14.65
C SER A 140 -15.21 -8.76 15.14
N LYS A 141 -15.24 -8.52 16.45
CA LYS A 141 -14.64 -7.34 17.10
C LYS A 141 -13.17 -7.10 16.73
N GLY A 142 -12.42 -8.14 16.35
CA GLY A 142 -11.00 -8.03 15.96
C GLY A 142 -10.75 -7.41 14.57
N PHE A 143 -11.80 -7.26 13.76
CA PHE A 143 -11.76 -6.63 12.43
C PHE A 143 -12.46 -5.27 12.41
N ARG A 144 -12.83 -4.74 13.58
CA ARG A 144 -13.30 -3.36 13.72
C ARG A 144 -12.09 -2.44 13.80
N ARG A 145 -11.62 -2.00 12.62
CA ARG A 145 -10.39 -1.21 12.46
C ARG A 145 -10.69 0.11 11.77
N PRO A 146 -9.96 1.18 12.11
CA PRO A 146 -10.11 2.47 11.45
C PRO A 146 -9.59 2.38 10.00
N ILE A 147 -10.23 3.13 9.11
CA ILE A 147 -9.77 3.41 7.76
C ILE A 147 -9.37 4.87 7.69
N TYR A 148 -8.17 5.12 7.19
CA TYR A 148 -7.66 6.45 6.89
C TYR A 148 -7.45 6.61 5.39
N VAL A 149 -7.72 7.81 4.89
CA VAL A 149 -7.29 8.24 3.56
C VAL A 149 -6.18 9.26 3.74
N ILE A 150 -5.03 9.01 3.12
CA ILE A 150 -3.85 9.86 3.21
C ILE A 150 -3.52 10.37 1.80
N GLN A 151 -3.45 11.68 1.66
CA GLN A 151 -3.26 12.34 0.36
C GLN A 151 -1.82 12.79 0.17
N LYS A 152 -1.23 12.45 -0.98
CA LYS A 152 0.11 12.92 -1.39
C LYS A 152 0.09 14.35 -1.92
#